data_AF-A0A1G1WGV0-F1
#
_entry.id   AF-A0A1G1WGV0-F1
#
_cell.length_a   1.000
_cell.length_b   1.000
_cell.length_c   1.000
_cell.angle_alpha   90.00
_cell.angle_beta   90.00
_cell.angle_gamma   90.00
#
_symmetry.space_group_name_H-M   'P 1'
#
loop_
_entity.id
_entity.type
_entity.pdbx_description
1 polymer ?
#
loop_
_entity_poly.entity_id
_entity_poly.type
_entity_poly.pdbx_seq_one_letter_code
_entity_poly.pdbx_strand_id
1 'polypeptide(L)' 'MRQKIIKVGNFAAVTIPKKVREENGFKIGDFVDVEIFPVGDKYSERLEFLKRVDKIIEKC' A
#
# COMPACT_ATOMS: atom_id res chain seq x y z
N MET A 1 -10.01 -4.61 -4.72
CA MET A 1 -10.98 -4.27 -3.64
C MET A 1 -10.80 -2.81 -3.28
N ARG A 2 -11.86 -1.97 -3.28
CA ARG A 2 -11.75 -0.57 -2.84
C ARG A 2 -12.25 -0.46 -1.41
N GLN A 3 -11.35 -0.18 -0.45
CA GLN A 3 -11.72 0.08 0.94
C GLN A 3 -11.91 1.59 1.15
N LYS A 4 -12.88 1.95 2.00
CA LYS A 4 -13.12 3.34 2.37
C LYS A 4 -12.07 3.78 3.39
N ILE A 5 -11.38 4.89 3.10
CA ILE A 5 -10.48 5.55 4.06
C ILE A 5 -11.35 6.32 5.06
N ILE A 6 -11.11 6.12 6.35
CA ILE A 6 -11.79 6.82 7.43
C ILE A 6 -10.83 7.80 8.11
N LYS A 7 -11.32 8.99 8.43
CA LYS A 7 -10.57 10.00 9.20
C LYS A 7 -10.67 9.67 10.68
N VAL A 8 -9.53 9.56 11.35
CA VAL A 8 -9.44 9.30 12.80
C VAL A 8 -8.59 10.41 13.42
N GLY A 9 -9.26 11.46 13.93
CA GLY A 9 -8.57 12.67 14.39
C GLY A 9 -7.78 13.33 13.25
N ASN A 10 -6.46 13.43 13.42
CA ASN A 10 -5.53 13.95 12.41
C ASN A 10 -4.92 12.86 11.51
N PHE A 11 -5.37 11.61 11.64
CA PHE A 11 -4.84 10.47 10.89
C PHE A 11 -5.85 9.91 9.89
N ALA A 12 -5.35 9.18 8.91
CA ALA A 12 -6.14 8.35 8.00
C ALA A 12 -5.99 6.88 8.40
N ALA A 13 -7.11 6.17 8.47
CA ALA A 13 -7.12 4.74 8.78
C ALA A 13 -7.94 3.97 7.72
N VAL A 14 -7.64 2.68 7.60
CA VAL A 14 -8.37 1.73 6.77
C VAL A 14 -8.78 0.52 7.60
N THR A 15 -9.93 -0.05 7.30
CA THR A 15 -10.44 -1.22 8.01
C THR A 15 -9.95 -2.50 7.35
N ILE A 16 -9.06 -3.23 8.02
CA ILE A 16 -8.62 -4.56 7.58
C ILE A 16 -9.70 -5.60 7.95
N PRO A 17 -10.28 -6.34 6.97
CA PRO A 17 -11.25 -7.38 7.25
C PRO A 17 -10.68 -8.49 8.15
N LYS A 18 -11.53 -9.08 9.00
CA LYS A 18 -11.11 -10.12 9.97
C LYS A 18 -10.40 -11.31 9.32
N LYS A 19 -10.89 -11.80 8.18
CA LYS A 19 -10.27 -12.92 7.43
C LYS A 19 -8.82 -12.61 7.05
N VAL A 20 -8.58 -11.45 6.43
CA VAL A 20 -7.24 -10.99 6.04
C VAL A 20 -6.34 -10.82 7.26
N ARG A 21 -6.89 -10.32 8.37
CA ARG A 21 -6.14 -10.18 9.63
C ARG A 21 -5.65 -11.54 10.17
N GLU A 22 -6.50 -12.56 10.10
CA GLU A 22 -6.19 -13.91 10.58
C GLU A 22 -5.22 -14.64 9.64
N GLU A 23 -5.43 -14.54 8.32
CA GLU A 23 -4.57 -15.15 7.30
C GLU A 23 -3.14 -14.59 7.34
N ASN A 24 -3.01 -13.28 7.53
CA ASN A 24 -1.71 -12.59 7.55
C ASN A 24 -1.10 -12.48 8.96
N GLY A 25 -1.82 -12.91 9.99
CA GLY A 25 -1.34 -12.94 11.38
C GLY A 25 -1.13 -11.57 12.04
N PHE A 26 -1.75 -10.50 11.53
CA PHE A 26 -1.57 -9.15 12.05
C PHE A 26 -2.09 -8.99 13.49
N LYS A 27 -1.27 -8.38 14.35
CA LYS A 27 -1.60 -8.07 15.74
C LYS A 27 -1.61 -6.57 15.98
N ILE A 28 -2.30 -6.17 17.05
CA ILE A 28 -2.32 -4.78 17.49
C ILE A 28 -0.93 -4.43 18.03
N GLY A 29 -0.33 -3.37 17.50
CA GLY A 29 1.01 -2.91 17.86
C GLY A 29 2.11 -3.34 16.89
N ASP A 30 1.79 -4.14 15.87
CA ASP A 30 2.74 -4.49 14.82
C ASP A 30 3.11 -3.26 13.97
N PHE A 31 4.39 -3.19 13.60
CA PHE A 31 4.86 -2.26 12.58
C PHE A 31 4.79 -2.95 11.21
N VAL A 32 4.33 -2.21 10.21
CA VAL A 32 4.17 -2.71 8.84
C VAL A 32 4.74 -1.72 7.85
N ASP A 33 5.39 -2.23 6.82
CA ASP A 33 5.80 -1.43 5.67
C ASP A 33 4.60 -1.18 4.75
N VAL A 34 4.45 0.06 4.30
CA VAL A 34 3.36 0.48 3.42
C VAL A 34 3.95 1.06 2.15
N GLU A 35 3.67 0.41 1.03
CA GLU A 35 4.08 0.87 -0.29
C GLU A 35 2.88 1.45 -1.06
N ILE A 36 3.12 2.55 -1.78
CA ILE A 36 2.10 3.22 -2.57
C ILE A 36 2.34 2.91 -4.04
N PHE A 37 1.48 2.07 -4.60
CA PHE A 37 1.45 1.80 -6.03
C PHE A 37 0.39 2.66 -6.71
N PRO A 38 0.77 3.54 -7.66
CA PRO A 38 -0.22 4.26 -8.46
C PRO A 38 -1.00 3.27 -9.33
N VAL A 39 -2.33 3.32 -9.25
CA VAL A 39 -3.21 2.44 -10.03
C VAL A 39 -3.93 3.27 -11.10
N GLY A 40 -3.57 3.06 -12.37
CA GLY A 40 -4.20 3.67 -13.56
C GLY A 40 -3.35 4.69 -14.32
N ASP A 41 -3.78 5.04 -15.54
CA ASP A 41 -3.02 5.86 -16.49
C ASP A 41 -2.95 7.35 -16.16
N LYS A 42 -3.55 7.77 -15.04
CA LYS A 42 -3.59 9.18 -14.62
C LYS A 42 -2.22 9.77 -14.32
N TYR A 43 -1.20 8.92 -14.09
CA TYR A 43 0.18 9.33 -13.84
C TYR A 43 1.15 8.41 -14.59
N SER A 44 1.03 8.34 -15.93
CA SER A 44 1.87 7.53 -16.81
C SER A 44 3.37 7.72 -16.56
N GLU A 45 3.81 8.97 -16.40
CA GLU A 45 5.22 9.33 -16.14
C GLU A 45 5.74 8.74 -14.80
N ARG A 46 4.89 8.72 -13.77
CA ARG A 46 5.25 8.18 -12.45
C ARG A 46 5.31 6.66 -12.46
N LEU A 47 4.47 6.01 -13.26
CA LEU A 47 4.50 4.56 -13.49
C LEU A 47 5.77 4.13 -14.23
N GLU A 48 6.18 4.87 -15.26
CA GLU A 48 7.43 4.63 -15.97
C GLU A 48 8.66 4.81 -15.08
N PHE A 49 8.65 5.85 -14.22
CA PHE A 49 9.70 6.08 -13.23
C PHE A 49 9.83 4.89 -12.25
N LEU A 50 8.72 4.43 -11.67
CA LEU A 50 8.73 3.29 -10.74
C LEU A 50 9.27 2.02 -11.41
N LYS A 51 8.79 1.68 -12.61
CA LYS A 51 9.30 0.53 -13.39
C LYS A 51 10.81 0.62 -13.66
N ARG A 52 11.32 1.83 -13.89
CA ARG A 52 12.75 2.06 -14.13
C ARG A 52 13.57 1.89 -12.86
N VAL A 53 13.06 2.32 -11.72
CA VAL A 53 13.69 2.14 -10.40
C VAL A 53 13.70 0.67 -10.00
N ASP A 54 12.59 -0.05 -10.15
CA ASP A 54 12.51 -1.49 -9.85
C ASP A 54 13.55 -2.28 -10.66
N LYS A 55 13.70 -1.96 -11.94
CA LYS A 55 14.69 -2.60 -12.83
C LYS A 55 16.15 -2.32 -12.46
N ILE A 56 16.41 -1.22 -11.76
CA ILE A 56 17.75 -0.90 -11.23
C ILE A 56 17.98 -1.70 -9.95
N ILE A 57 16.97 -1.77 -9.07
CA ILE A 57 17.06 -2.52 -7.82
C ILE A 57 17.24 -4.02 -8.07
N GLU A 58 16.53 -4.61 -9.04
CA GLU A 58 16.70 -6.04 -9.41
C GLU A 58 18.07 -6.38 -10.03
N LYS A 59 18.82 -5.37 -10.49
CA LYS A 59 20.14 -5.56 -11.11
C LYS A 59 21.31 -5.36 -10.15
N CYS A 60 21.04 -4.85 -8.95
CA CYS A 60 22.01 -4.72 -7.86
C CYS A 60 21.98 -5.97 -6.98
#